data_AF-A0A9Q2XIT5-F1
#
_entry.id   AF-A0A9Q2XIT5-F1
#
_cell.length_a   1.000
_cell.length_b   1.000
_cell.length_c   1.000
_cell.angle_alpha   90.00
_cell.angle_beta   90.00
_cell.angle_gamma   90.00
#
_symmetry.space_group_name_H-M   'P 1'
#
loop_
_entity.id
_entity.type
_entity.pdbx_description
1 polymer ?
#
loop_
_entity_poly.entity_id
_entity_poly.type
_entity_poly.pdbx_seq_one_letter_code
_entity_poly.pdbx_strand_id
1 'polypeptide(L)' 'MHIEFDLNQNDLEALLRHCQAYRPTSSDPRENQRLQDALEALEQALVEANATR' A
#
# COMPACT_ATOMS: atom_id res chain seq x y z
N MET A 1 12.08 -12.75 4.24
CA MET A 1 10.66 -13.16 4.16
C MET A 1 10.03 -12.32 3.07
N HIS A 2 9.88 -12.85 1.85
CA HIS A 2 9.08 -12.21 0.81
C HIS A 2 7.66 -12.72 0.99
N ILE A 3 6.74 -11.85 1.38
CA ILE A 3 5.32 -12.18 1.36
C ILE A 3 4.92 -12.14 -0.11
N GLU A 4 4.80 -13.31 -0.75
CA GLU A 4 4.23 -13.42 -2.09
C GLU A 4 2.72 -13.19 -1.97
N PHE A 5 2.31 -11.99 -2.31
CA PHE A 5 0.92 -11.63 -2.44
C PHE A 5 0.37 -12.23 -3.74
N ASP A 6 -0.19 -13.44 -3.67
CA ASP A 6 -1.03 -14.00 -4.73
C ASP A 6 -2.38 -13.26 -4.74
N LEU A 7 -2.34 -11.97 -5.03
CA LEU A 7 -3.53 -11.14 -5.18
C LEU A 7 -4.04 -11.30 -6.60
N ASN A 8 -5.33 -11.58 -6.73
CA ASN A 8 -6.02 -11.42 -8.00
C ASN A 8 -6.06 -9.92 -8.36
N GLN A 9 -6.25 -9.58 -9.64
CA GLN A 9 -6.28 -8.18 -10.09
C GLN A 9 -7.26 -7.31 -9.29
N ASN A 10 -8.44 -7.86 -9.00
CA ASN A 10 -9.45 -7.19 -8.19
C ASN A 10 -8.97 -6.88 -6.77
N ASP A 11 -8.28 -7.81 -6.12
CA ASP A 11 -7.76 -7.62 -4.76
C ASP A 11 -6.59 -6.64 -4.75
N LEU A 12 -5.73 -6.69 -5.77
CA LEU A 12 -4.63 -5.73 -5.94
C LEU A 12 -5.17 -4.31 -6.13
N GLU A 13 -6.14 -4.12 -7.04
CA GLU A 13 -6.79 -2.82 -7.25
C GLU A 13 -7.55 -2.34 -6.00
N ALA A 14 -8.20 -3.25 -5.27
CA ALA A 14 -8.87 -2.91 -4.02
C ALA A 14 -7.87 -2.44 -2.95
N LEU A 15 -6.73 -3.12 -2.81
CA LEU A 15 -5.66 -2.72 -1.89
C LEU A 15 -5.05 -1.37 -2.28
N LEU A 16 -4.79 -1.17 -3.58
CA LEU A 16 -4.23 0.07 -4.10
C LEU A 16 -5.16 1.26 -3.82
N ARG A 17 -6.46 1.09 -4.08
CA ARG A 17 -7.48 2.10 -3.75
C ARG A 17 -7.56 2.34 -2.24
N HIS A 18 -7.37 1.31 -1.42
CA HIS A 18 -7.35 1.46 0.02
C HIS A 18 -6.14 2.28 0.50
N CYS A 19 -4.93 2.01 -0.03
CA CYS A 19 -3.75 2.81 0.28
C CYS A 19 -3.94 4.30 -0.07
N GLN A 20 -4.61 4.59 -1.20
CA GLN A 20 -4.86 5.96 -1.63
C GLN A 20 -5.94 6.67 -0.81
N ALA A 21 -7.00 5.94 -0.45
CA ALA A 21 -8.14 6.48 0.30
C ALA A 21 -7.83 6.61 1.80
N TYR A 22 -6.98 5.74 2.34
CA TYR A 22 -6.61 5.78 3.74
C TYR A 22 -5.68 6.97 3.99
N ARG A 23 -6.06 7.80 4.97
CA ARG A 23 -5.23 8.89 5.48
C ARG A 23 -4.95 8.62 6.94
N PRO A 24 -3.68 8.44 7.34
CA PRO A 24 -3.35 8.23 8.74
C PRO A 24 -3.77 9.47 9.54
N THR A 25 -4.61 9.24 10.54
CA THR A 25 -5.21 10.26 11.41
C THR A 25 -4.85 9.96 12.87
N SER A 26 -3.59 9.60 13.11
CA SER A 26 -3.08 9.46 14.48
C SER A 26 -2.77 10.83 15.08
N SER A 27 -2.85 10.92 16.41
CA SER A 27 -2.49 12.12 17.17
C SER A 27 -0.99 12.45 17.10
N ASP A 28 -0.17 11.48 16.69
CA ASP A 28 1.28 11.59 16.58
C ASP A 28 1.72 11.85 15.14
N PRO A 29 2.27 13.05 14.83
CA PRO A 29 2.68 13.40 13.47
C PRO A 29 3.81 12.52 12.93
N ARG A 30 4.66 11.99 13.82
CA ARG A 30 5.72 11.04 13.44
C ARG A 30 5.17 9.68 13.02
N GLU A 31 4.13 9.20 13.70
CA GLU A 31 3.46 7.97 13.31
C GLU A 31 2.70 8.15 11.99
N ASN A 32 2.03 9.28 11.81
CA ASN A 32 1.40 9.60 10.53
C ASN A 32 2.42 9.60 9.39
N GLN A 33 3.58 10.23 9.58
CA GLN A 33 4.63 10.26 8.55
C GLN A 33 5.16 8.85 8.23
N ARG A 34 5.39 8.02 9.25
CA ARG A 34 5.85 6.63 9.05
C ARG A 34 4.81 5.75 8.37
N LEU A 35 3.53 5.93 8.71
CA LEU A 35 2.42 5.22 8.09
C LEU A 35 2.24 5.67 6.64
N GLN A 36 2.35 6.98 6.37
CA GLN A 36 2.31 7.53 5.03
C GLN A 36 3.41 6.94 4.14
N ASP A 37 4.65 6.94 4.64
CA ASP A 37 5.81 6.36 3.96
C ASP A 37 5.64 4.86 3.68
N ALA A 38 5.12 4.10 4.65
CA ALA A 38 4.81 2.68 4.47
C ALA A 38 3.69 2.44 3.44
N LEU A 39 2.67 3.29 3.40
CA LEU A 39 1.58 3.22 2.43
C LEU A 39 2.06 3.54 1.02
N GLU A 40 2.93 4.54 0.86
CA GLU A 40 3.56 4.87 -0.41
C GLU A 40 4.46 3.73 -0.92
N ALA A 41 5.29 3.15 -0.04
CA ALA A 41 6.12 1.99 -0.39
C ALA A 41 5.27 0.77 -0.79
N LEU A 42 4.16 0.53 -0.10
CA LEU A 42 3.22 -0.53 -0.44
C LEU A 42 2.52 -0.26 -1.77
N GLU A 43 2.09 0.96 -2.04
CA GLU A 43 1.52 1.35 -3.34
C GLU A 43 2.50 1.09 -4.48
N GLN A 44 3.75 1.53 -4.35
CA GLN A 44 4.78 1.31 -5.37
C GLN A 44 5.00 -0.18 -5.62
N ALA A 45 5.14 -0.98 -4.56
CA ALA A 45 5.30 -2.42 -4.68
C ALA A 45 4.10 -3.10 -5.39
N LEU A 46 2.87 -2.64 -5.13
CA LEU A 46 1.67 -3.15 -5.81
C LEU A 46 1.62 -2.73 -7.28
N VAL A 47 2.01 -1.50 -7.62
CA VAL A 47 2.10 -1.02 -9.01
C VAL A 47 3.16 -1.82 -9.78
N GLU A 48 4.34 -2.01 -9.20
CA GLU A 48 5.42 -2.82 -9.80
C GLU A 48 5.01 -4.28 -9.99
N ALA A 49 4.35 -4.87 -8.99
CA ALA A 49 3.82 -6.22 -9.07
C ALA A 49 2.74 -6.36 -10.16
N ASN A 50 1.88 -5.35 -10.33
CA ASN A 50 0.88 -5.33 -11.40
C ASN A 50 1.51 -5.12 -12.79
N ALA A 51 2.56 -4.31 -12.89
CA ALA A 51 3.26 -4.02 -14.15
C ALA A 51 4.16 -5.17 -14.64
N THR A 52 4.56 -6.07 -13.74
CA THR A 52 5.46 -7.20 -14.03
C THR A 52 4.71 -8.50 -14.40
N ARG A 53 3.37 -8.48 -14.44
CA ARG A 53 2.52 -9.59 -14.90
C ARG A 53 2.21 -9.49 -16.38
#